data_AF-A0A656HCY0-F1
#
_entry.id   AF-A0A656HCY0-F1
#
_cell.length_a   1.000
_cell.length_b   1.000
_cell.length_c   1.000
_cell.angle_alpha   90.00
_cell.angle_beta   90.00
_cell.angle_gamma   90.00
#
_symmetry.space_group_name_H-M   'P 1'
#
loop_
_entity.id
_entity.type
_entity.pdbx_description
1 polymer ?
#
loop_
_entity_poly.entity_id
_entity_poly.type
_entity_poly.pdbx_seq_one_letter_code
_entity_poly.pdbx_strand_id
1 'polypeptide(L)'
;MWWFQPPWLLVGGYALLALLAVASIPLMYRLFGYRAHDEAVWLHERNVREHHALLGRLQHARESLQELGIQEGVQQADKLMAILDDYRSVVETRFIGKKFTPLTYLSAARSVQEHVIQNLTDMVAVGHSLAGLSRHANQPDLQQEQQQRIHTLQAENDEFFSALNETAVEIANIRSVNQFARLDTLARLVSLAQTASNTGKN
;
A
#
# COMPACT_ATOMS: atom_id res chain seq x y z
N MET A 1 56.38 -22.50 26.85
CA MET A 1 55.46 -23.47 27.50
C MET A 1 54.47 -22.68 28.34
N TRP A 2 53.17 -22.75 28.02
CA TRP A 2 52.12 -22.11 28.83
C TRP A 2 51.86 -22.99 30.07
N TRP A 3 52.08 -22.45 31.27
CA TRP A 3 52.19 -23.23 32.51
C TRP A 3 50.85 -23.48 33.24
N PHE A 4 49.72 -23.09 32.65
CA PHE A 4 48.39 -23.36 33.16
C PHE A 4 47.48 -23.80 32.01
N GLN A 5 47.30 -25.10 31.83
CA GLN A 5 46.21 -25.63 31.00
C GLN A 5 44.98 -25.79 31.90
N PRO A 6 43.97 -24.91 31.77
CA PRO A 6 42.77 -25.04 32.57
C PRO A 6 42.09 -26.39 32.27
N PRO A 7 41.57 -27.09 33.30
CA PRO A 7 40.84 -28.33 33.09
C PRO A 7 39.68 -28.11 32.13
N TRP A 8 39.49 -29.05 31.19
CA TRP A 8 38.45 -28.98 30.14
C TRP A 8 37.05 -28.69 30.69
N LEU A 9 36.76 -29.10 31.93
CA LEU A 9 35.51 -28.78 32.64
C LEU A 9 35.32 -27.27 32.88
N LEU A 10 36.38 -26.55 33.26
CA LEU A 10 36.32 -25.10 33.45
C LEU A 10 36.14 -24.37 32.12
N VAL A 11 36.82 -24.83 31.06
CA VAL A 11 36.68 -24.25 29.72
C VAL A 11 35.27 -24.49 29.18
N GLY A 12 34.75 -25.72 29.33
CA GLY A 12 33.38 -26.07 28.93
C GLY A 12 32.32 -25.29 29.73
N GLY A 13 32.49 -25.17 31.05
CA GLY A 13 31.59 -24.39 31.90
C GLY A 13 31.60 -22.90 31.55
N TYR A 14 32.78 -22.33 31.28
CA TYR A 14 32.91 -20.95 30.84
C TYR A 14 32.25 -20.71 29.48
N ALA A 15 32.47 -21.62 28.51
CA ALA A 15 31.85 -21.53 27.19
C ALA A 15 30.32 -21.59 27.26
N LEU A 16 29.78 -22.45 28.15
CA LEU A 16 28.33 -22.59 28.35
C LEU A 16 27.74 -21.34 29.02
N LEU A 17 28.40 -20.79 30.02
CA LEU A 17 28.02 -19.51 30.64
C LEU A 17 28.06 -18.35 29.65
N ALA A 18 29.08 -18.29 28.80
CA ALA A 18 29.19 -17.28 27.75
C ALA A 18 28.04 -17.40 26.73
N LEU A 19 27.71 -18.62 26.31
CA LEU A 19 26.55 -18.87 25.44
C LEU A 19 25.23 -18.46 26.09
N LEU A 20 25.03 -18.80 27.36
CA LEU A 20 23.84 -18.38 28.11
C LEU A 20 23.77 -16.87 28.25
N ALA A 21 24.89 -16.19 28.50
CA ALA A 21 24.94 -14.74 28.58
C ALA A 21 24.57 -14.08 27.25
N VAL A 22 25.15 -14.54 26.13
CA VAL A 22 24.83 -14.02 24.79
C VAL A 22 23.39 -14.33 24.39
N ALA A 23 22.88 -15.52 24.71
CA ALA A 23 21.52 -15.92 24.41
C ALA A 23 20.47 -15.24 25.30
N SER A 24 20.84 -14.82 26.51
CA SER A 24 19.90 -14.21 27.48
C SER A 24 19.25 -12.94 26.95
N ILE A 25 20.00 -12.10 26.23
CA ILE A 25 19.53 -10.83 25.68
C ILE A 25 18.43 -11.05 24.63
N PRO A 26 18.64 -11.82 23.54
CA PRO A 26 17.58 -12.06 22.55
C PRO A 26 16.41 -12.87 23.13
N LEU A 27 16.64 -13.78 24.09
CA LEU A 27 15.56 -14.50 24.78
C LEU A 27 14.70 -13.56 25.62
N MET A 28 15.31 -12.71 26.44
CA MET A 28 14.60 -11.70 27.24
C MET A 28 13.88 -10.71 26.33
N TYR A 29 14.53 -10.23 25.27
CA TYR A 29 13.93 -9.31 24.29
C TYR A 29 12.69 -9.91 23.61
N ARG A 30 12.71 -11.22 23.33
CA ARG A 30 11.55 -11.95 22.81
C ARG A 30 10.48 -12.22 23.87
N LEU A 31 10.87 -12.64 25.08
CA LEU A 31 9.97 -12.96 26.19
C LEU A 31 9.19 -11.74 26.69
N PHE A 32 9.85 -10.59 26.80
CA PHE A 32 9.20 -9.34 27.22
C PHE A 32 8.37 -8.69 26.11
N GLY A 33 8.33 -9.25 24.90
CA GLY A 33 7.47 -8.77 23.82
C GLY A 33 7.92 -7.46 23.16
N TYR A 34 9.13 -6.98 23.45
CA TYR A 34 9.69 -5.76 22.84
C TYR A 34 9.72 -5.84 21.32
N ARG A 35 10.09 -7.00 20.76
CA ARG A 35 10.07 -7.22 19.31
C ARG A 35 8.72 -6.90 18.66
N ALA A 36 7.63 -7.35 19.28
CA ALA A 36 6.29 -7.17 18.72
C ALA A 36 5.80 -5.72 18.87
N HIS A 37 6.31 -4.99 19.87
CA HIS A 37 6.01 -3.58 20.06
C HIS A 37 6.78 -2.72 19.05
N ASP A 38 8.09 -2.93 18.94
CA ASP A 38 8.97 -2.20 18.02
C ASP A 38 8.55 -2.42 16.56
N GLU A 39 8.18 -3.66 16.20
CA GLU A 39 7.66 -3.98 14.87
C GLU A 39 6.35 -3.25 14.56
N ALA A 40 5.44 -3.14 15.54
CA ALA A 40 4.19 -2.40 15.37
C ALA A 40 4.42 -0.88 15.21
N VAL A 41 5.34 -0.30 15.99
CA VAL A 41 5.71 1.11 15.88
C VAL A 41 6.34 1.39 14.52
N TRP A 42 7.33 0.57 14.12
CA TRP A 42 8.00 0.70 12.83
C TRP A 42 7.01 0.57 11.66
N LEU A 43 6.10 -0.39 11.71
CA LEU A 43 5.07 -0.60 10.70
C LEU A 43 4.11 0.59 10.61
N HIS A 44 3.73 1.18 11.75
CA HIS A 44 2.86 2.36 11.78
C HIS A 44 3.55 3.59 11.16
N GLU A 45 4.78 3.89 11.59
CA GLU A 45 5.57 5.01 11.04
C GLU A 45 5.81 4.85 9.53
N ARG A 46 6.09 3.62 9.08
CA ARG A 46 6.20 3.31 7.66
C ARG A 46 4.88 3.58 6.93
N ASN A 47 3.75 3.15 7.49
CA ASN A 47 2.44 3.32 6.89
C ASN A 47 2.06 4.80 6.69
N VAL A 48 2.31 5.64 7.70
CA VAL A 48 2.08 7.09 7.64
C VAL A 48 2.96 7.74 6.56
N ARG A 49 4.25 7.38 6.49
CA ARG A 49 5.15 7.89 5.45
C ARG A 49 4.70 7.51 4.04
N GLU A 50 4.33 6.25 3.83
CA GLU A 50 3.83 5.79 2.53
C GLU A 50 2.53 6.50 2.14
N HIS A 51 1.62 6.74 3.10
CA HIS A 51 0.38 7.49 2.85
C HIS A 51 0.65 8.93 2.40
N HIS A 52 1.55 9.66 3.07
CA HIS A 52 1.94 11.01 2.63
C HIS A 52 2.58 11.02 1.24
N ALA A 53 3.40 10.01 0.93
CA ALA A 53 3.99 9.89 -0.40
C ALA A 53 2.92 9.68 -1.48
N LEU A 54 1.88 8.89 -1.21
CA LEU A 54 0.76 8.69 -2.14
C LEU A 54 -0.04 9.96 -2.37
N LEU A 55 -0.36 10.69 -1.30
CA LEU A 55 -1.06 11.97 -1.41
C LEU A 55 -0.25 12.98 -2.25
N GLY A 56 1.06 13.03 -2.06
CA GLY A 56 1.94 13.89 -2.87
C GLY A 56 1.91 13.53 -4.36
N ARG A 57 1.99 12.23 -4.70
CA ARG A 57 1.90 11.77 -6.09
C ARG A 57 0.53 12.05 -6.70
N LEU A 58 -0.54 11.79 -5.96
CA LEU A 58 -1.91 12.05 -6.39
C LEU A 58 -2.15 13.54 -6.66
N GLN A 59 -1.69 14.41 -5.75
CA GLN A 59 -1.78 15.85 -5.93
C GLN A 59 -1.03 16.32 -7.18
N HIS A 60 0.17 15.78 -7.41
CA HIS A 60 0.94 16.10 -8.61
C HIS A 60 0.22 15.65 -9.90
N ALA A 61 -0.29 14.41 -9.93
CA ALA A 61 -1.04 13.90 -11.07
C ALA A 61 -2.30 14.75 -11.34
N ARG A 62 -3.02 15.13 -10.29
CA ARG A 62 -4.19 16.02 -10.36
C ARG A 62 -3.85 17.38 -10.99
N GLU A 63 -2.77 18.01 -10.53
CA GLU A 63 -2.31 19.30 -11.06
C GLU A 63 -1.98 19.18 -12.56
N SER A 64 -1.25 18.14 -12.97
CA SER A 64 -0.94 17.91 -14.38
C SER A 64 -2.19 17.62 -15.23
N LEU A 65 -3.14 16.84 -14.72
CA LEU A 65 -4.43 16.59 -15.41
C LEU A 65 -5.23 17.89 -15.58
N GLN A 66 -5.19 18.77 -14.58
CA GLN A 66 -5.83 20.08 -14.62
C GLN A 66 -5.17 20.99 -15.67
N GLU A 67 -3.85 21.03 -15.72
CA GLU A 67 -3.09 21.78 -16.74
C GLU A 67 -3.39 21.29 -18.18
N LEU A 68 -3.60 19.98 -18.34
CA LEU A 68 -3.96 19.36 -19.62
C LEU A 68 -5.44 19.48 -19.98
N GLY A 69 -6.29 19.99 -19.06
CA GLY A 69 -7.73 20.11 -19.29
C GLY A 69 -8.50 18.79 -19.27
N ILE A 70 -7.94 17.72 -18.70
CA ILE A 70 -8.58 16.39 -18.60
C ILE A 70 -9.46 16.38 -17.34
N GLN A 71 -10.68 16.94 -17.44
CA GLN A 71 -11.54 17.18 -16.29
C GLN A 71 -11.97 15.91 -15.55
N GLU A 72 -12.29 14.84 -16.27
CA GLU A 72 -12.65 13.56 -15.68
C GLU A 72 -11.50 12.99 -14.85
N GLY A 73 -10.26 13.14 -15.31
CA GLY A 73 -9.06 12.73 -14.57
C GLY A 73 -8.90 13.52 -13.26
N VAL A 74 -9.16 14.83 -13.27
CA VAL A 74 -9.14 15.67 -12.06
C VAL A 74 -10.21 15.20 -11.07
N GLN A 75 -11.43 14.92 -11.54
CA GLN A 75 -12.51 14.41 -10.69
C GLN A 75 -12.17 13.04 -10.07
N GLN A 76 -11.54 12.16 -10.85
CA GLN A 76 -11.07 10.86 -10.36
C GLN A 76 -9.97 11.02 -9.30
N ALA A 77 -9.06 11.97 -9.48
CA ALA A 77 -8.03 12.28 -8.49
C ALA A 77 -8.64 12.83 -7.19
N ASP A 78 -9.61 13.74 -7.28
CA ASP A 78 -10.34 14.28 -6.12
C ASP A 78 -11.10 13.18 -5.38
N LYS A 79 -11.75 12.27 -6.12
CA LYS A 79 -12.46 11.12 -5.55
C LYS A 79 -11.52 10.17 -4.83
N LEU A 80 -10.34 9.87 -5.42
CA LEU A 80 -9.33 9.04 -4.75
C LEU A 80 -8.81 9.68 -3.47
N MET A 81 -8.64 11.01 -3.48
CA MET A 81 -8.19 11.76 -2.30
C MET A 81 -9.17 11.64 -1.14
N ALA A 82 -10.48 11.74 -1.42
CA ALA A 82 -11.53 11.51 -0.44
C ALA A 82 -11.51 10.06 0.08
N ILE A 83 -11.43 9.07 -0.81
CA ILE A 83 -11.36 7.65 -0.44
C ILE A 83 -10.14 7.36 0.45
N LEU A 84 -8.97 7.94 0.14
CA LEU A 84 -7.74 7.76 0.89
C LEU A 84 -7.87 8.20 2.34
N ASP A 85 -8.50 9.35 2.59
CA ASP A 85 -8.65 9.88 3.94
C ASP A 85 -9.73 9.11 4.73
N ASP A 86 -10.87 8.83 4.10
CA ASP A 86 -11.96 8.06 4.71
C ASP A 86 -11.54 6.64 5.07
N TYR A 87 -10.85 5.94 4.15
CA TYR A 87 -10.44 4.55 4.36
C TYR A 87 -9.48 4.41 5.55
N ARG A 88 -8.52 5.32 5.69
CA ARG A 88 -7.58 5.33 6.83
C ARG A 88 -8.33 5.51 8.14
N SER A 89 -9.20 6.51 8.22
CA SER A 89 -10.00 6.81 9.41
C SER A 89 -10.88 5.62 9.82
N VAL A 90 -11.55 4.97 8.85
CA VAL A 90 -12.41 3.80 9.07
C VAL A 90 -11.61 2.62 9.62
N VAL A 91 -10.46 2.30 9.00
CA VAL A 91 -9.62 1.18 9.43
C VAL A 91 -9.02 1.45 10.81
N GLU A 92 -8.47 2.63 11.06
CA GLU A 92 -7.92 2.97 12.38
C GLU A 92 -8.99 2.88 13.47
N THR A 93 -10.18 3.45 13.23
CA THR A 93 -11.29 3.45 14.19
C THR A 93 -11.86 2.05 14.45
N ARG A 94 -11.93 1.19 13.43
CA ARG A 94 -12.50 -0.16 13.57
C ARG A 94 -11.57 -1.17 14.20
N PHE A 95 -10.26 -0.96 14.10
CA PHE A 95 -9.26 -1.87 14.66
C PHE A 95 -8.56 -1.32 15.90
N ILE A 96 -9.15 -0.32 16.58
CA ILE A 96 -8.66 0.18 17.88
C ILE A 96 -8.41 -1.02 18.82
N GLY A 97 -7.16 -1.15 19.30
CA GLY A 97 -6.72 -2.22 20.20
C GLY A 97 -6.34 -3.54 19.54
N LYS A 98 -6.44 -3.70 18.21
CA LYS A 98 -6.04 -4.92 17.47
C LYS A 98 -4.76 -4.67 16.66
N LYS A 99 -3.60 -5.12 17.16
CA LYS A 99 -2.27 -4.77 16.62
C LYS A 99 -1.98 -5.21 15.18
N PHE A 100 -2.51 -6.35 14.70
CA PHE A 100 -2.03 -6.97 13.45
C PHE A 100 -3.03 -6.99 12.28
N THR A 101 -4.30 -6.70 12.53
CA THR A 101 -5.34 -6.75 11.49
C THR A 101 -5.41 -5.51 10.59
N PRO A 102 -5.31 -4.26 11.09
CA PRO A 102 -5.49 -3.07 10.23
C PRO A 102 -4.39 -2.91 9.17
N LEU A 103 -3.17 -3.36 9.47
CA LEU A 103 -2.02 -3.24 8.57
C LEU A 103 -2.21 -4.01 7.25
N THR A 104 -2.82 -5.20 7.27
CA THR A 104 -3.03 -5.99 6.06
C THR A 104 -4.13 -5.41 5.15
N TYR A 105 -5.19 -4.85 5.73
CA TYR A 105 -6.22 -4.13 4.97
C TYR A 105 -5.68 -2.84 4.37
N LEU A 106 -4.86 -2.09 5.12
CA LEU A 106 -4.20 -0.90 4.62
C LEU A 106 -3.22 -1.24 3.49
N SER A 107 -2.43 -2.31 3.61
CA SER A 107 -1.49 -2.69 2.55
C SER A 107 -2.17 -3.14 1.27
N ALA A 108 -3.28 -3.89 1.36
CA ALA A 108 -4.00 -4.35 0.18
C ALA A 108 -4.72 -3.20 -0.54
N ALA A 109 -5.42 -2.34 0.21
CA ALA A 109 -6.03 -1.13 -0.36
C ALA A 109 -4.98 -0.18 -0.94
N ARG A 110 -3.81 -0.07 -0.31
CA ARG A 110 -2.68 0.72 -0.82
C ARG A 110 -2.24 0.28 -2.20
N SER A 111 -2.14 -1.03 -2.45
CA SER A 111 -1.75 -1.53 -3.78
C SER A 111 -2.75 -1.11 -4.86
N VAL A 112 -4.05 -1.09 -4.54
CA VAL A 112 -5.09 -0.63 -5.47
C VAL A 112 -4.97 0.89 -5.67
N GLN A 113 -4.79 1.66 -4.59
CA GLN A 113 -4.61 3.12 -4.63
C GLN A 113 -3.37 3.53 -5.46
N GLU A 114 -2.26 2.81 -5.30
CA GLU A 114 -1.04 3.00 -6.09
C GLU A 114 -1.30 2.79 -7.57
N HIS A 115 -2.07 1.77 -7.92
CA HIS A 115 -2.39 1.48 -9.31
C HIS A 115 -3.31 2.55 -9.93
N VAL A 116 -4.31 3.02 -9.19
CA VAL A 116 -5.14 4.15 -9.67
C VAL A 116 -4.29 5.41 -9.88
N ILE A 117 -3.36 5.72 -8.98
CA ILE A 117 -2.42 6.84 -9.16
C ILE A 117 -1.55 6.63 -10.41
N GLN A 118 -1.12 5.40 -10.67
CA GLN A 118 -0.38 5.06 -11.89
C GLN A 118 -1.24 5.32 -13.13
N ASN A 119 -2.48 4.85 -13.17
CA ASN A 119 -3.40 5.08 -14.27
C ASN A 119 -3.64 6.57 -14.52
N LEU A 120 -3.80 7.38 -13.46
CA LEU A 120 -3.90 8.84 -13.57
C LEU A 120 -2.62 9.47 -14.14
N THR A 121 -1.45 8.96 -13.76
CA THR A 121 -0.15 9.41 -14.30
C THR A 121 0.00 9.01 -15.78
N ASP A 122 -0.47 7.82 -16.15
CA ASP A 122 -0.47 7.36 -17.54
C ASP A 122 -1.44 8.21 -18.39
N MET A 123 -2.58 8.62 -17.84
CA MET A 123 -3.48 9.59 -18.49
C MET A 123 -2.78 10.94 -18.74
N VAL A 124 -1.96 11.43 -17.81
CA VAL A 124 -1.13 12.64 -18.00
C VAL A 124 -0.15 12.45 -19.16
N ALA A 125 0.54 11.32 -19.19
CA ALA A 125 1.48 11.00 -20.27
C ALA A 125 0.79 10.94 -21.65
N VAL A 126 -0.38 10.31 -21.71
CA VAL A 126 -1.21 10.25 -22.92
C VAL A 126 -1.75 11.64 -23.30
N GLY A 127 -2.14 12.46 -22.32
CA GLY A 127 -2.56 13.84 -22.54
C GLY A 127 -1.46 14.72 -23.14
N HIS A 128 -0.22 14.62 -22.65
CA HIS A 128 0.92 15.28 -23.28
C HIS A 128 1.18 14.77 -24.70
N SER A 129 1.02 13.47 -24.94
CA SER A 129 1.13 12.88 -26.29
C SER A 129 0.08 13.47 -27.24
N LEU A 130 -1.18 13.55 -26.82
CA LEU A 130 -2.26 14.20 -27.58
C LEU A 130 -1.98 15.67 -27.87
N ALA A 131 -1.48 16.42 -26.88
CA ALA A 131 -1.08 17.82 -27.05
C ALA A 131 0.11 17.98 -28.03
N GLY A 132 0.98 16.97 -28.15
CA GLY A 132 2.04 16.90 -29.16
C GLY A 132 1.52 16.54 -30.55
N LEU A 133 0.60 15.58 -30.64
CA LEU A 133 -0.02 15.10 -31.88
C LEU A 133 -0.95 16.14 -32.50
N SER A 134 -1.66 16.93 -31.69
CA SER A 134 -2.52 18.02 -32.20
C SER A 134 -1.75 19.08 -32.99
N ARG A 135 -0.44 19.25 -32.71
CA ARG A 135 0.46 20.12 -33.48
C ARG A 135 0.89 19.51 -34.82
N HIS A 136 0.74 18.19 -34.98
CA HIS A 136 1.08 17.44 -36.18
C HIS A 136 -0.21 16.86 -36.80
N ALA A 137 -0.93 17.68 -37.58
CA ALA A 137 -2.27 17.42 -38.11
C ALA A 137 -2.46 16.18 -39.02
N ASN A 138 -1.44 15.32 -39.17
CA ASN A 138 -1.41 14.22 -40.13
C ASN A 138 -1.62 12.82 -39.50
N GLN A 139 -2.02 12.72 -38.22
CA GLN A 139 -2.15 11.43 -37.54
C GLN A 139 -3.47 11.30 -36.75
N PRO A 140 -4.64 11.34 -37.42
CA PRO A 140 -5.95 11.21 -36.76
C PRO A 140 -6.15 9.86 -36.07
N ASP A 141 -5.65 8.77 -36.66
CA ASP A 141 -5.81 7.42 -36.10
C ASP A 141 -5.11 7.28 -34.74
N LEU A 142 -3.91 7.85 -34.60
CA LEU A 142 -3.17 7.85 -33.34
C LEU A 142 -3.85 8.73 -32.28
N GLN A 143 -4.45 9.86 -32.68
CA GLN A 143 -5.21 10.70 -31.74
C GLN A 143 -6.42 9.94 -31.19
N GLN A 144 -7.15 9.21 -32.05
CA GLN A 144 -8.28 8.39 -31.63
C GLN A 144 -7.83 7.25 -30.70
N GLU A 145 -6.71 6.59 -31.00
CA GLU A 145 -6.14 5.55 -30.13
C GLU A 145 -5.78 6.09 -28.74
N GLN A 146 -5.13 7.26 -28.67
CA GLN A 146 -4.78 7.88 -27.39
C GLN A 146 -6.02 8.31 -26.59
N GLN A 147 -7.07 8.83 -27.24
CA GLN A 147 -8.34 9.15 -26.58
C GLN A 147 -9.01 7.89 -26.03
N GLN A 148 -9.04 6.81 -26.81
CA GLN A 148 -9.56 5.53 -26.36
C GLN A 148 -8.80 5.01 -25.15
N ARG A 149 -7.46 5.16 -25.14
CA ARG A 149 -6.62 4.78 -24.00
C ARG A 149 -6.98 5.54 -22.72
N ILE A 150 -7.22 6.86 -22.82
CA ILE A 150 -7.69 7.66 -21.68
C ILE A 150 -9.02 7.11 -21.14
N HIS A 151 -9.98 6.80 -22.02
CA HIS A 151 -11.27 6.24 -21.60
C HIS A 151 -11.15 4.86 -20.92
N THR A 152 -10.27 4.00 -21.42
CA THR A 152 -9.99 2.70 -20.76
C THR A 152 -9.43 2.90 -19.36
N LEU A 153 -8.43 3.77 -19.20
CA LEU A 153 -7.82 4.07 -17.90
C LEU A 153 -8.85 4.67 -16.92
N GLN A 154 -9.76 5.52 -17.41
CA GLN A 154 -10.85 6.07 -16.60
C GLN A 154 -11.82 4.98 -16.13
N ALA A 155 -12.24 4.08 -17.03
CA ALA A 155 -13.17 3.01 -16.69
C ALA A 155 -12.57 2.04 -15.65
N GLU A 156 -11.29 1.70 -15.80
CA GLU A 156 -10.56 0.89 -14.81
C GLU A 156 -10.51 1.58 -13.44
N ASN A 157 -10.20 2.88 -13.41
CA ASN A 157 -10.19 3.66 -12.16
C ASN A 157 -11.56 3.64 -11.47
N ASP A 158 -12.65 3.76 -12.23
CA ASP A 158 -14.01 3.73 -11.67
C ASP A 158 -14.36 2.37 -11.04
N GLU A 159 -13.93 1.26 -11.66
CA GLU A 159 -14.05 -0.08 -11.08
C GLU A 159 -13.29 -0.18 -9.74
N PHE A 160 -12.05 0.30 -9.70
CA PHE A 160 -11.25 0.32 -8.48
C PHE A 160 -11.88 1.21 -7.40
N PHE A 161 -12.43 2.37 -7.75
CA PHE A 161 -13.14 3.23 -6.78
C PHE A 161 -14.37 2.56 -6.19
N SER A 162 -15.16 1.89 -7.03
CA SER A 162 -16.33 1.14 -6.55
C SER A 162 -15.91 0.08 -5.54
N ALA A 163 -14.88 -0.69 -5.88
CA ALA A 163 -14.40 -1.77 -5.04
C ALA A 163 -13.74 -1.27 -3.73
N LEU A 164 -12.97 -0.19 -3.79
CA LEU A 164 -12.40 0.47 -2.60
C LEU A 164 -13.49 1.02 -1.68
N ASN A 165 -14.55 1.61 -2.23
CA ASN A 165 -15.63 2.15 -1.42
C ASN A 165 -16.48 1.02 -0.79
N GLU A 166 -16.81 -0.03 -1.55
CA GLU A 166 -17.52 -1.20 -1.03
C GLU A 166 -16.75 -1.84 0.11
N THR A 167 -15.44 -2.05 -0.06
CA THR A 167 -14.58 -2.63 0.99
C THR A 167 -14.44 -1.69 2.20
N ALA A 168 -14.38 -0.37 2.00
CA ALA A 168 -14.40 0.60 3.10
C ALA A 168 -15.69 0.49 3.93
N VAL A 169 -16.84 0.42 3.26
CA VAL A 169 -18.15 0.26 3.90
C VAL A 169 -18.26 -1.09 4.62
N GLU A 170 -17.80 -2.17 3.99
CA GLU A 170 -17.77 -3.49 4.60
C GLU A 170 -16.90 -3.50 5.87
N ILE A 171 -15.70 -2.89 5.83
CA ILE A 171 -14.82 -2.74 7.00
C ILE A 171 -15.50 -1.89 8.08
N ALA A 172 -16.11 -0.78 7.68
CA ALA A 172 -16.89 0.07 8.57
C ALA A 172 -18.05 -0.69 9.21
N ASN A 173 -18.60 -1.72 8.57
CA ASN A 173 -19.70 -2.52 9.09
C ASN A 173 -19.27 -3.82 9.82
N ILE A 174 -17.97 -4.04 10.05
CA ILE A 174 -17.48 -5.16 10.87
C ILE A 174 -17.80 -4.89 12.35
N ARG A 175 -19.09 -4.92 12.73
CA ARG A 175 -19.54 -5.14 14.10
C ARG A 175 -19.88 -6.62 14.22
N SER A 176 -19.12 -7.35 15.03
CA SER A 176 -19.45 -8.69 15.57
C SER A 176 -19.55 -9.91 14.65
N VAL A 177 -19.62 -9.77 13.32
CA VAL A 177 -19.78 -10.94 12.43
C VAL A 177 -18.43 -11.52 12.01
N ASN A 178 -18.18 -12.73 12.51
CA ASN A 178 -17.36 -13.83 11.98
C ASN A 178 -15.99 -13.51 11.33
N GLN A 179 -14.95 -14.23 11.74
CA GLN A 179 -13.62 -14.21 11.11
C GLN A 179 -13.68 -14.40 9.58
N PHE A 180 -14.73 -15.06 9.07
CA PHE A 180 -15.01 -15.24 7.66
C PHE A 180 -15.27 -13.94 6.88
N ALA A 181 -16.07 -13.00 7.39
CA ALA A 181 -16.32 -11.73 6.68
C ALA A 181 -15.06 -10.87 6.57
N ARG A 182 -14.18 -10.97 7.58
CA ARG A 182 -12.84 -10.38 7.54
C ARG A 182 -11.95 -11.03 6.48
N LEU A 183 -11.88 -12.36 6.46
CA LEU A 183 -11.08 -13.06 5.45
C LEU A 183 -11.57 -12.79 4.03
N ASP A 184 -12.88 -12.71 3.83
CA ASP A 184 -13.50 -12.46 2.53
C ASP A 184 -13.22 -11.04 2.00
N THR A 185 -13.47 -10.01 2.81
CA THR A 185 -13.12 -8.60 2.49
C THR A 185 -11.63 -8.45 2.13
N LEU A 186 -10.76 -9.11 2.88
CA LEU A 186 -9.32 -9.09 2.64
C LEU A 186 -8.96 -9.84 1.35
N ALA A 187 -9.57 -11.01 1.11
CA ALA A 187 -9.35 -11.78 -0.11
C ALA A 187 -9.76 -10.99 -1.36
N ARG A 188 -10.88 -10.27 -1.31
CA ARG A 188 -11.30 -9.37 -2.39
C ARG A 188 -10.29 -8.25 -2.63
N LEU A 189 -9.83 -7.56 -1.59
CA LEU A 189 -8.80 -6.51 -1.73
C LEU A 189 -7.49 -7.05 -2.31
N VAL A 190 -7.05 -8.23 -1.88
CA VAL A 190 -5.85 -8.88 -2.44
C VAL A 190 -6.07 -9.27 -3.89
N SER A 191 -7.25 -9.79 -4.24
CA SER A 191 -7.59 -10.10 -5.63
C SER A 191 -7.58 -8.85 -6.50
N LEU A 192 -8.17 -7.75 -6.02
CA LEU A 192 -8.16 -6.45 -6.72
C LEU A 192 -6.73 -5.94 -6.91
N ALA A 193 -5.90 -6.01 -5.87
CA ALA A 193 -4.49 -5.65 -5.94
C ALA A 193 -3.71 -6.52 -6.96
N GLN A 194 -4.02 -7.83 -7.03
CA GLN A 194 -3.42 -8.73 -8.01
C GLN A 194 -3.87 -8.43 -9.44
N THR A 195 -5.17 -8.18 -9.66
CA THR A 195 -5.70 -7.75 -10.96
C THR A 195 -5.01 -6.47 -11.41
N ALA A 196 -4.97 -5.45 -10.55
CA ALA A 196 -4.26 -4.20 -10.76
C ALA A 196 -2.76 -4.39 -11.09
N SER A 197 -2.07 -5.28 -10.37
CA SER A 197 -0.66 -5.57 -10.65
C SER A 197 -0.44 -6.28 -11.99
N ASN A 198 -1.44 -7.01 -12.49
CA ASN A 198 -1.34 -7.76 -13.74
C ASN A 198 -1.73 -6.91 -14.95
N THR A 199 -2.67 -5.97 -14.79
CA THR A 199 -3.03 -4.99 -15.83
C THR A 199 -1.89 -4.04 -16.12
N GLY A 200 -1.16 -3.56 -15.11
CA GLY A 200 -0.01 -2.66 -15.29
C GLY A 200 1.29 -3.29 -15.86
N LYS A 201 1.30 -4.61 -16.15
CA LYS A 201 2.47 -5.32 -16.72
C LYS A 201 2.35 -5.64 -18.20
N ASN A 202 1.19 -5.40 -18.80
CA ASN A 202 0.94 -5.58 -20.23
C ASN A 202 1.12 -4.25 -20.97
#